data_AF-F4QBL0-F1
#
_entry.id   AF-F4QBL0-F1
#
_cell.length_a   1.000
_cell.length_b   1.000
_cell.length_c   1.000
_cell.angle_alpha   90.00
_cell.angle_beta   90.00
_cell.angle_gamma   90.00
#
_symmetry.space_group_name_H-M   'P 1'
#
loop_
_entity.id
_entity.type
_entity.pdbx_description
1 polymer ?
#
loop_
_entity_poly.entity_id
_entity_poly.type
_entity_poly.pdbx_seq_one_letter_code
_entity_poly.pdbx_strand_id
1 'polypeptide(L)'
;MTMDTLALPGQDFERIPVDVLQTKAHITSLDLSYNNIKKVENIGNLTKLSTLVLDNNQLGSKNDFPSLPSLNILSVNNNNIDDLKVFIDSIKDKFPNLTHLSLLKNPACPSYYVSGTDYSDYQKYRYYVLFHLKNLKFLDISPVMADEVKEAQRQGLYSLVARPVSQDALPEEEEEHFNGLSQELTQEGKGKAGFSVSNYVYYGKQSEGNRFIMNDDL
;
A
#
# COMPACT_ATOMS: atom_id res chain seq x y z
N MET A 1 -27.51 -17.82 -14.37
CA MET A 1 -27.09 -16.44 -14.70
C MET A 1 -26.02 -16.55 -15.76
N THR A 2 -26.32 -16.11 -16.98
CA THR A 2 -25.29 -15.96 -18.02
C THR A 2 -24.33 -14.87 -17.56
N MET A 3 -23.03 -15.18 -17.48
CA MET A 3 -22.00 -14.17 -17.23
C MET A 3 -21.81 -13.36 -18.51
N ASP A 4 -22.36 -12.16 -18.55
CA ASP A 4 -22.20 -11.25 -19.68
C ASP A 4 -20.75 -10.73 -19.65
N THR A 5 -19.89 -11.41 -20.41
CA THR A 5 -18.45 -11.21 -20.42
C THR A 5 -18.05 -10.53 -21.72
N LEU A 6 -17.25 -9.47 -21.61
CA LEU A 6 -16.60 -8.82 -22.74
C LEU A 6 -15.08 -8.98 -22.58
N ALA A 7 -14.45 -9.68 -23.51
CA ALA A 7 -13.01 -9.85 -23.55
C ALA A 7 -12.45 -9.16 -24.79
N LEU A 8 -11.51 -8.25 -24.57
CA LEU A 8 -10.81 -7.49 -25.60
C LEU A 8 -9.28 -7.51 -25.36
N PRO A 9 -8.66 -8.70 -25.22
CA PRO A 9 -7.23 -8.76 -25.00
C PRO A 9 -6.43 -8.50 -26.29
N GLY A 10 -5.23 -7.96 -26.18
CA GLY A 10 -4.31 -7.89 -27.33
C GLY A 10 -4.76 -6.97 -28.47
N GLN A 11 -5.46 -5.88 -28.16
CA GLN A 11 -5.99 -4.94 -29.15
C GLN A 11 -5.17 -3.64 -29.25
N ASP A 12 -3.99 -3.61 -28.63
CA ASP A 12 -3.08 -2.46 -28.57
C ASP A 12 -3.71 -1.17 -28.01
N PHE A 13 -4.79 -1.28 -27.24
CA PHE A 13 -5.47 -0.11 -26.68
C PHE A 13 -4.56 0.68 -25.72
N GLU A 14 -4.33 1.96 -26.00
CA GLU A 14 -3.64 2.86 -25.06
C GLU A 14 -4.59 3.43 -23.98
N ARG A 15 -5.90 3.40 -24.25
CA ARG A 15 -6.97 3.86 -23.39
C ARG A 15 -8.17 2.93 -23.50
N ILE A 16 -9.03 2.96 -22.49
CA ILE A 16 -10.26 2.16 -22.50
C ILE A 16 -11.15 2.56 -23.69
N PRO A 17 -11.62 1.60 -24.51
CA PRO A 17 -12.42 1.88 -25.70
C PRO A 17 -13.87 2.26 -25.33
N VAL A 18 -14.09 3.54 -25.02
CA VAL A 18 -15.37 4.06 -24.52
C VAL A 18 -16.52 3.76 -25.47
N ASP A 19 -16.34 3.91 -26.78
CA ASP A 19 -17.38 3.69 -27.79
C ASP A 19 -17.91 2.25 -27.76
N VAL A 20 -17.03 1.29 -27.46
CA VAL A 20 -17.40 -0.13 -27.32
C VAL A 20 -18.16 -0.36 -26.01
N LEU A 21 -17.76 0.30 -24.93
CA LEU A 21 -18.32 0.10 -23.59
C LEU A 21 -19.64 0.85 -23.33
N GLN A 22 -19.90 1.96 -24.04
CA GLN A 22 -21.10 2.78 -23.83
C GLN A 22 -22.41 1.99 -23.96
N THR A 23 -22.45 1.00 -24.86
CA THR A 23 -23.64 0.17 -25.11
C THR A 23 -23.69 -1.11 -24.25
N LYS A 24 -22.68 -1.31 -23.39
CA LYS A 24 -22.42 -2.58 -22.68
C LYS A 24 -22.61 -2.47 -21.17
N ALA A 25 -23.47 -1.57 -20.70
CA ALA A 25 -23.74 -1.38 -19.26
C ALA A 25 -24.27 -2.63 -18.50
N HIS A 26 -24.66 -3.69 -19.21
CA HIS A 26 -25.14 -4.94 -18.62
C HIS A 26 -24.01 -5.92 -18.27
N ILE A 27 -22.79 -5.73 -18.78
CA ILE A 27 -21.70 -6.71 -18.59
C ILE A 27 -21.32 -6.84 -17.12
N THR A 28 -20.96 -8.06 -16.74
CA THR A 28 -20.50 -8.41 -15.40
C THR A 28 -19.00 -8.70 -15.36
N SER A 29 -18.38 -9.00 -16.50
CA SER A 29 -16.95 -9.25 -16.61
C SER A 29 -16.33 -8.51 -17.79
N LEU A 30 -15.23 -7.81 -17.55
CA LEU A 30 -14.45 -7.08 -18.55
C LEU A 30 -13.00 -7.51 -18.48
N ASP A 31 -12.48 -8.04 -19.58
CA ASP A 31 -11.07 -8.37 -19.77
C ASP A 31 -10.45 -7.45 -20.82
N LEU A 32 -9.47 -6.64 -20.38
CA LEU A 32 -8.69 -5.72 -21.18
C LEU A 32 -7.19 -6.06 -21.10
N SER A 33 -6.85 -7.32 -20.86
CA SER A 33 -5.47 -7.77 -20.69
C SER A 33 -4.63 -7.63 -21.96
N TYR A 34 -3.31 -7.57 -21.84
CA TYR A 34 -2.39 -7.49 -22.99
C TYR A 34 -2.68 -6.28 -23.90
N ASN A 35 -2.94 -5.12 -23.31
CA ASN A 35 -3.07 -3.86 -24.03
C ASN A 35 -2.00 -2.88 -23.53
N ASN A 36 -2.06 -1.62 -23.97
CA ASN A 36 -1.11 -0.56 -23.60
C ASN A 36 -1.77 0.48 -22.68
N ILE A 37 -2.78 0.07 -21.88
CA ILE A 37 -3.61 0.99 -21.11
C ILE A 37 -2.80 1.58 -19.96
N LYS A 38 -2.75 2.91 -19.91
CA LYS A 38 -2.04 3.67 -18.86
C LYS A 38 -2.95 4.22 -17.77
N LYS A 39 -4.24 4.40 -18.10
CA LYS A 39 -5.24 4.97 -17.20
C LYS A 39 -6.57 4.22 -17.28
N VAL A 40 -7.15 3.96 -16.11
CA VAL A 40 -8.50 3.37 -15.99
C VAL A 40 -9.52 4.49 -15.81
N GLU A 41 -10.08 4.96 -16.93
CA GLU A 41 -11.09 6.02 -16.97
C GLU A 41 -12.35 5.57 -17.72
N ASN A 42 -13.46 6.29 -17.56
CA ASN A 42 -14.68 6.12 -18.37
C ASN A 42 -15.38 4.74 -18.28
N ILE A 43 -15.18 3.99 -17.19
CA ILE A 43 -15.92 2.74 -16.91
C ILE A 43 -16.96 2.86 -15.79
N GLY A 44 -17.18 4.06 -15.25
CA GLY A 44 -18.11 4.28 -14.13
C GLY A 44 -19.58 3.99 -14.42
N ASN A 45 -19.97 3.89 -15.69
CA ASN A 45 -21.31 3.49 -16.11
C ASN A 45 -21.54 1.95 -16.02
N LEU A 46 -20.48 1.15 -15.87
CA LEU A 46 -20.56 -0.31 -15.77
C LEU A 46 -20.94 -0.74 -14.35
N THR A 47 -22.12 -0.34 -13.90
CA THR A 47 -22.59 -0.53 -12.52
C THR A 47 -22.78 -1.99 -12.11
N LYS A 48 -22.87 -2.91 -13.06
CA LYS A 48 -22.98 -4.36 -12.83
C LYS A 48 -21.65 -5.11 -12.91
N LEU A 49 -20.55 -4.41 -13.19
CA LEU A 49 -19.24 -5.02 -13.37
C LEU A 49 -18.78 -5.64 -12.05
N SER A 50 -18.63 -6.97 -12.05
CA SER A 50 -18.12 -7.74 -10.91
C SER A 50 -16.66 -8.13 -11.07
N THR A 51 -16.18 -8.27 -12.31
CA THR A 51 -14.82 -8.73 -12.62
C THR A 51 -14.17 -7.78 -13.61
N LEU A 52 -12.99 -7.28 -13.25
CA LEU A 52 -12.14 -6.45 -14.12
C LEU A 52 -10.74 -7.04 -14.19
N VAL A 53 -10.31 -7.40 -15.40
CA VAL A 53 -8.97 -7.94 -15.67
C VAL A 53 -8.22 -6.94 -16.56
N LEU A 54 -7.07 -6.48 -16.07
CA LEU A 54 -6.21 -5.46 -16.67
C LEU A 54 -4.76 -5.94 -16.69
N ASP A 55 -4.55 -7.25 -16.77
CA ASP A 55 -3.22 -7.85 -16.72
C ASP A 55 -2.38 -7.46 -17.95
N ASN A 56 -1.07 -7.32 -17.81
CA ASN A 56 -0.17 -6.96 -18.91
C ASN A 56 -0.59 -5.64 -19.60
N ASN A 57 -0.67 -4.58 -18.80
CA ASN A 57 -0.91 -3.21 -19.26
C ASN A 57 0.21 -2.29 -18.72
N GLN A 58 0.04 -0.96 -18.83
CA GLN A 58 1.02 0.03 -18.41
C GLN A 58 0.49 0.93 -17.27
N LEU A 59 -0.35 0.38 -16.38
CA LEU A 59 -0.97 1.13 -15.29
C LEU A 59 0.08 1.53 -14.24
N GLY A 60 0.19 2.82 -13.95
CA GLY A 60 0.99 3.32 -12.83
C GLY A 60 0.22 3.33 -11.50
N SER A 61 0.88 3.73 -10.41
CA SER A 61 0.21 3.83 -9.10
C SER A 61 -0.83 4.95 -9.02
N LYS A 62 -0.61 6.06 -9.73
CA LYS A 62 -1.51 7.23 -9.75
C LYS A 62 -2.63 7.04 -10.77
N ASN A 63 -3.55 6.14 -10.49
CA ASN A 63 -4.75 5.92 -11.27
C ASN A 63 -5.97 6.49 -10.55
N ASP A 64 -6.83 7.23 -11.27
CA ASP A 64 -8.10 7.72 -10.74
C ASP A 64 -9.22 6.76 -11.14
N PHE A 65 -9.38 5.69 -10.37
CA PHE A 65 -10.40 4.70 -10.65
C PHE A 65 -11.81 5.29 -10.44
N PRO A 66 -12.75 5.10 -11.39
CA PRO A 66 -14.14 5.42 -11.14
C PRO A 66 -14.69 4.50 -10.05
N SER A 67 -15.73 4.97 -9.35
CA SER A 67 -16.42 4.15 -8.35
C SER A 67 -17.13 2.98 -9.03
N LEU A 68 -16.82 1.75 -8.60
CA LEU A 68 -17.43 0.50 -9.10
C LEU A 68 -17.93 -0.31 -7.91
N PRO A 69 -19.14 -0.01 -7.39
CA PRO A 69 -19.62 -0.60 -6.15
C PRO A 69 -19.87 -2.12 -6.25
N SER A 70 -20.11 -2.66 -7.45
CA SER A 70 -20.34 -4.09 -7.66
C SER A 70 -19.05 -4.89 -7.94
N LEU A 71 -17.89 -4.24 -8.00
CA LEU A 71 -16.64 -4.90 -8.33
C LEU A 71 -16.20 -5.83 -7.18
N ASN A 72 -16.00 -7.10 -7.51
CA ASN A 72 -15.60 -8.15 -6.59
C ASN A 72 -14.16 -8.63 -6.87
N ILE A 73 -13.77 -8.66 -8.14
CA ILE A 73 -12.49 -9.20 -8.61
C ILE A 73 -11.77 -8.13 -9.43
N LEU A 74 -10.56 -7.78 -9.01
CA LEU A 74 -9.65 -6.92 -9.74
C LEU A 74 -8.31 -7.64 -9.95
N SER A 75 -7.89 -7.77 -11.20
CA SER A 75 -6.57 -8.27 -11.55
C SER A 75 -5.82 -7.22 -12.36
N VAL A 76 -4.63 -6.83 -11.89
CA VAL A 76 -3.75 -5.83 -12.49
C VAL A 76 -2.31 -6.35 -12.54
N ASN A 77 -2.14 -7.63 -12.84
CA ASN A 77 -0.82 -8.26 -12.88
C ASN A 77 0.05 -7.67 -13.98
N ASN A 78 1.37 -7.65 -13.76
CA ASN A 78 2.34 -7.19 -14.75
C ASN A 78 2.00 -5.80 -15.32
N ASN A 79 1.90 -4.82 -14.43
CA ASN A 79 1.71 -3.40 -14.74
C ASN A 79 2.91 -2.60 -14.18
N ASN A 80 2.81 -1.26 -14.20
CA ASN A 80 3.85 -0.33 -13.75
C ASN A 80 3.52 0.29 -12.38
N ILE A 81 2.84 -0.44 -11.49
CA ILE A 81 2.52 0.05 -10.13
C ILE A 81 3.81 0.03 -9.30
N ASP A 82 4.34 1.21 -8.97
CA ASP A 82 5.64 1.42 -8.32
C ASP A 82 5.53 1.88 -6.85
N ASP A 83 4.42 2.52 -6.51
CA ASP A 83 3.99 2.89 -5.16
C ASP A 83 2.70 2.15 -4.76
N LEU A 84 2.81 1.22 -3.81
CA LEU A 84 1.67 0.45 -3.32
C LEU A 84 0.67 1.31 -2.55
N LYS A 85 1.14 2.25 -1.73
CA LYS A 85 0.28 3.07 -0.88
C LYS A 85 -0.64 3.93 -1.73
N VAL A 86 -0.08 4.61 -2.73
CA VAL A 86 -0.85 5.44 -3.67
C VAL A 86 -1.89 4.60 -4.41
N PHE A 87 -1.52 3.40 -4.86
CA PHE A 87 -2.44 2.50 -5.54
C PHE A 87 -3.59 2.05 -4.62
N ILE A 88 -3.29 1.58 -3.41
CA ILE A 88 -4.31 1.14 -2.44
C ILE A 88 -5.24 2.30 -2.05
N ASP A 89 -4.69 3.49 -1.81
CA ASP A 89 -5.47 4.71 -1.55
C ASP A 89 -6.43 5.04 -2.70
N SER A 90 -6.06 4.74 -3.95
CA SER A 90 -6.92 4.97 -5.13
C SER A 90 -8.11 4.01 -5.25
N ILE A 91 -8.02 2.80 -4.70
CA ILE A 91 -9.04 1.76 -4.88
C ILE A 91 -9.91 1.51 -3.63
N LYS A 92 -9.38 1.77 -2.42
CA LYS A 92 -10.03 1.39 -1.15
C LYS A 92 -11.46 1.89 -0.99
N ASP A 93 -11.72 3.13 -1.41
CA ASP A 93 -13.03 3.78 -1.28
C ASP A 93 -13.90 3.59 -2.54
N LYS A 94 -13.28 3.23 -3.66
CA LYS A 94 -13.95 3.07 -4.96
C LYS A 94 -14.57 1.68 -5.12
N PHE A 95 -13.98 0.66 -4.48
CA PHE A 95 -14.38 -0.74 -4.60
C PHE A 95 -14.73 -1.35 -3.22
N PRO A 96 -15.84 -0.92 -2.58
CA PRO A 96 -16.19 -1.35 -1.22
C PRO A 96 -16.43 -2.86 -1.08
N ASN A 97 -16.81 -3.54 -2.17
CA ASN A 97 -17.12 -4.97 -2.22
C ASN A 97 -15.98 -5.82 -2.80
N LEU A 98 -14.77 -5.28 -2.92
CA LEU A 98 -13.63 -6.01 -3.46
C LEU A 98 -13.26 -7.19 -2.55
N THR A 99 -13.24 -8.40 -3.12
CA THR A 99 -12.92 -9.64 -2.42
C THR A 99 -11.69 -10.35 -2.98
N HIS A 100 -11.34 -10.12 -4.24
CA HIS A 100 -10.16 -10.69 -4.88
C HIS A 100 -9.34 -9.57 -5.52
N LEU A 101 -8.07 -9.50 -5.16
CA LEU A 101 -7.11 -8.56 -5.74
C LEU A 101 -5.85 -9.34 -6.15
N SER A 102 -5.34 -9.08 -7.34
CA SER A 102 -4.05 -9.61 -7.78
C SER A 102 -3.18 -8.48 -8.33
N LEU A 103 -1.97 -8.33 -7.77
CA LEU A 103 -1.00 -7.28 -8.07
C LEU A 103 0.37 -7.86 -8.47
N LEU A 104 0.43 -9.15 -8.80
CA LEU A 104 1.69 -9.83 -9.09
C LEU A 104 2.47 -9.16 -10.22
N LYS A 105 3.81 -9.25 -10.13
CA LYS A 105 4.73 -8.71 -11.15
C LYS A 105 4.62 -7.19 -11.35
N ASN A 106 4.23 -6.44 -10.32
CA ASN A 106 4.35 -4.99 -10.29
C ASN A 106 5.61 -4.57 -9.51
N PRO A 107 6.30 -3.47 -9.87
CA PRO A 107 7.49 -3.00 -9.15
C PRO A 107 7.29 -2.76 -7.63
N ALA A 108 6.07 -2.39 -7.21
CA ALA A 108 5.72 -2.20 -5.80
C ALA A 108 5.47 -3.52 -5.04
N CYS A 109 5.28 -4.63 -5.76
CA CYS A 109 4.76 -5.88 -5.21
C CYS A 109 5.84 -6.97 -5.29
N PRO A 110 6.43 -7.39 -4.15
CA PRO A 110 7.46 -8.43 -4.13
C PRO A 110 6.91 -9.73 -4.73
N SER A 111 7.62 -10.32 -5.68
CA SER A 111 7.25 -11.62 -6.25
C SER A 111 8.12 -12.72 -5.65
N TYR A 112 7.73 -13.22 -4.47
CA TYR A 112 8.42 -14.33 -3.81
C TYR A 112 8.66 -15.52 -4.76
N TYR A 113 7.67 -15.83 -5.61
CA TYR A 113 7.70 -16.97 -6.52
C TYR A 113 8.56 -16.76 -7.79
N VAL A 114 8.96 -15.52 -8.11
CA VAL A 114 9.67 -15.21 -9.37
C VAL A 114 11.10 -14.72 -9.11
N SER A 115 11.33 -13.91 -8.07
CA SER A 115 12.65 -13.31 -7.80
C SER A 115 13.47 -14.00 -6.71
N GLY A 116 12.89 -14.95 -5.95
CA GLY A 116 13.57 -15.60 -4.83
C GLY A 116 13.94 -14.65 -3.68
N THR A 117 13.34 -13.45 -3.66
CA THR A 117 13.50 -12.45 -2.59
C THR A 117 12.88 -12.96 -1.28
N ASP A 118 13.36 -12.42 -0.16
CA ASP A 118 13.02 -12.85 1.19
C ASP A 118 11.49 -12.89 1.42
N TYR A 119 11.00 -14.04 1.89
CA TYR A 119 9.59 -14.29 2.22
C TYR A 119 9.02 -13.22 3.17
N SER A 120 9.89 -12.61 3.99
CA SER A 120 9.58 -11.49 4.88
C SER A 120 8.97 -10.28 4.16
N ASP A 121 9.48 -9.89 2.98
CA ASP A 121 9.02 -8.69 2.29
C ASP A 121 7.64 -8.89 1.69
N TYR A 122 7.35 -10.09 1.19
CA TYR A 122 6.01 -10.43 0.73
C TYR A 122 4.99 -10.43 1.89
N GLN A 123 5.37 -10.91 3.07
CA GLN A 123 4.49 -10.83 4.25
C GLN A 123 4.18 -9.39 4.64
N LYS A 124 5.19 -8.51 4.65
CA LYS A 124 5.01 -7.08 4.94
C LYS A 124 4.03 -6.41 3.97
N TYR A 125 4.24 -6.64 2.66
CA TYR A 125 3.34 -6.22 1.60
C TYR A 125 1.92 -6.72 1.84
N ARG A 126 1.77 -8.02 2.11
CA ARG A 126 0.48 -8.68 2.30
C ARG A 126 -0.27 -8.09 3.50
N TYR A 127 0.39 -7.91 4.64
CA TYR A 127 -0.20 -7.30 5.83
C TYR A 127 -0.62 -5.85 5.59
N TYR A 128 0.15 -5.09 4.81
CA TYR A 128 -0.23 -3.73 4.43
C TYR A 128 -1.54 -3.71 3.65
N VAL A 129 -1.64 -4.54 2.60
CA VAL A 129 -2.85 -4.61 1.76
C VAL A 129 -4.06 -5.05 2.59
N LEU A 130 -3.92 -6.07 3.43
CA LEU A 130 -5.02 -6.58 4.27
C LEU A 130 -5.46 -5.59 5.36
N PHE A 131 -4.56 -4.76 5.87
CA PHE A 131 -4.91 -3.71 6.82
C PHE A 131 -5.86 -2.66 6.19
N HIS A 132 -5.60 -2.29 4.94
CA HIS A 132 -6.38 -1.29 4.21
C HIS A 132 -7.63 -1.88 3.53
N LEU A 133 -7.55 -3.09 2.99
CA LEU A 133 -8.63 -3.77 2.27
C LEU A 133 -9.21 -4.92 3.11
N LYS A 134 -10.04 -4.58 4.09
CA LYS A 134 -10.51 -5.51 5.13
C LYS A 134 -11.48 -6.59 4.65
N ASN A 135 -12.12 -6.39 3.50
CA ASN A 135 -13.11 -7.33 2.94
C ASN A 135 -12.50 -8.39 2.01
N LEU A 136 -11.17 -8.35 1.84
CA LEU A 136 -10.47 -9.21 0.90
C LEU A 136 -10.46 -10.67 1.38
N LYS A 137 -10.79 -11.58 0.46
CA LYS A 137 -10.80 -13.04 0.67
C LYS A 137 -9.64 -13.71 -0.03
N PHE A 138 -9.15 -13.14 -1.13
CA PHE A 138 -7.98 -13.61 -1.86
C PHE A 138 -7.09 -12.43 -2.23
N LEU A 139 -5.80 -12.57 -1.95
CA LEU A 139 -4.77 -11.65 -2.41
C LEU A 139 -3.74 -12.46 -3.19
N ASP A 140 -3.51 -12.04 -4.42
CA ASP A 140 -2.64 -12.70 -5.39
C ASP A 140 -3.07 -14.17 -5.59
N ILE A 141 -2.18 -15.13 -5.34
CA ILE A 141 -2.47 -16.57 -5.54
C ILE A 141 -2.98 -17.28 -4.29
N SER A 142 -3.07 -16.60 -3.14
CA SER A 142 -3.41 -17.25 -1.86
C SER A 142 -4.64 -16.67 -1.17
N PRO A 143 -5.48 -17.53 -0.56
CA PRO A 143 -6.60 -17.07 0.26
C PRO A 143 -6.09 -16.33 1.49
N VAL A 144 -6.89 -15.37 1.95
CA VAL A 144 -6.63 -14.60 3.17
C VAL A 144 -6.99 -15.45 4.39
N MET A 145 -6.03 -15.67 5.28
CA MET A 145 -6.24 -16.44 6.50
C MET A 145 -6.50 -15.53 7.72
N ALA A 146 -7.18 -16.07 8.74
CA ALA A 146 -7.62 -15.29 9.89
C ALA A 146 -6.46 -14.81 10.79
N ASP A 147 -5.37 -15.56 10.85
CA ASP A 147 -4.10 -15.19 11.49
C ASP A 147 -3.42 -14.02 10.76
N GLU A 148 -3.39 -14.04 9.43
CA GLU A 148 -2.86 -12.94 8.62
C GLU A 148 -3.62 -11.64 8.87
N VAL A 149 -4.95 -11.70 9.01
CA VAL A 149 -5.78 -10.53 9.32
C VAL A 149 -5.46 -9.97 10.70
N LYS A 150 -5.27 -10.83 11.72
CA LYS A 150 -4.87 -10.40 13.07
C LYS A 150 -3.51 -9.71 13.04
N GLU A 151 -2.57 -10.27 12.29
CA GLU A 151 -1.24 -9.72 12.17
C GLU A 151 -1.22 -8.42 11.37
N ALA A 152 -2.00 -8.33 10.30
CA ALA A 152 -2.23 -7.10 9.56
C ALA A 152 -2.80 -5.99 10.45
N GLN A 153 -3.74 -6.31 11.34
CA GLN A 153 -4.26 -5.34 12.32
C GLN A 153 -3.20 -4.88 13.33
N ARG A 154 -2.25 -5.76 13.69
CA ARG A 154 -1.19 -5.47 14.65
C ARG A 154 -0.10 -4.57 14.08
N GLN A 155 0.33 -4.83 12.84
CA GLN A 155 1.53 -4.19 12.26
C GLN A 155 1.40 -3.69 10.82
N GLY A 156 0.28 -3.94 10.15
CA GLY A 156 0.12 -3.68 8.71
C GLY A 156 0.24 -2.21 8.31
N LEU A 157 -0.09 -1.25 9.18
CA LEU A 157 0.08 0.18 8.89
C LEU A 157 1.56 0.58 8.69
N TYR A 158 2.48 -0.11 9.36
CA TYR A 158 3.92 0.20 9.38
C TYR A 158 4.76 -0.91 8.76
N SER A 159 4.14 -1.87 8.07
CA SER A 159 4.86 -3.03 7.54
C SER A 159 5.72 -2.69 6.33
N LEU A 160 5.38 -1.64 5.58
CA LEU A 160 6.21 -1.18 4.46
C LEU A 160 7.42 -0.40 4.96
N VAL A 161 8.59 -0.72 4.41
CA VAL A 161 9.81 0.06 4.64
C VAL A 161 9.65 1.41 3.92
N ALA A 162 9.88 2.51 4.63
CA ALA A 162 9.90 3.84 4.03
C ALA A 162 10.97 3.87 2.93
N ARG A 163 10.56 4.14 1.68
CA ARG A 163 11.51 4.47 0.62
C ARG A 163 11.90 5.93 0.82
N PRO A 164 13.20 6.26 0.90
CA PRO A 164 13.62 7.66 0.92
C PRO A 164 13.09 8.33 -0.34
N VAL A 165 12.38 9.45 -0.16
CA VAL A 165 11.91 10.27 -1.28
C VAL A 165 13.14 10.79 -2.01
N SER A 166 13.21 10.61 -3.33
CA SER A 166 14.27 11.20 -4.16
C SER A 166 14.34 12.70 -3.86
N GLN A 167 15.56 13.23 -3.65
CA GLN A 167 15.82 14.60 -3.18
C GLN A 167 15.18 15.71 -4.05
N ASP A 168 14.71 15.39 -5.26
CA ASP A 168 14.07 16.32 -6.19
C ASP A 168 12.62 16.71 -5.83
N ALA A 169 12.03 16.11 -4.80
CA ALA A 169 10.62 16.31 -4.44
C ALA A 169 10.39 16.86 -3.02
N LEU A 170 11.41 17.44 -2.38
CA LEU A 170 11.19 18.24 -1.18
C LEU A 170 10.68 19.62 -1.62
N PRO A 171 9.48 20.05 -1.21
CA PRO A 171 9.18 21.48 -1.18
C PRO A 171 10.31 22.17 -0.43
N GLU A 172 10.76 23.34 -0.88
CA GLU A 172 11.66 24.18 -0.08
C GLU A 172 11.06 24.28 1.33
N GLU A 173 11.68 23.59 2.29
CA GLU A 173 11.29 23.72 3.69
C GLU A 173 11.52 25.19 4.02
N GLU A 174 10.44 25.93 4.30
CA GLU A 174 10.57 27.21 4.99
C GLU A 174 11.42 26.92 6.21
N GLU A 175 12.61 27.52 6.29
CA GLU A 175 13.52 27.36 7.42
C GLU A 175 12.74 27.66 8.70
N GLU A 176 12.21 26.63 9.37
CA GLU A 176 11.69 26.77 10.70
C GLU A 176 12.89 27.16 11.55
N HIS A 177 12.94 28.45 11.88
CA HIS A 177 13.98 29.04 12.69
C HIS A 177 14.06 28.23 13.98
N PHE A 178 15.12 27.43 14.08
CA PHE A 178 15.38 26.61 15.25
C PHE A 178 15.65 27.56 16.40
N ASN A 179 14.61 27.88 17.17
CA ASN A 179 14.76 28.56 18.44
C ASN A 179 15.44 27.55 19.35
N GLY A 180 16.78 27.58 19.35
CA GLY A 180 17.61 26.76 20.20
C GLY A 180 17.12 26.80 21.65
N LEU A 181 17.46 25.76 22.41
CA LEU A 181 17.19 25.70 23.85
C LEU A 181 17.47 27.06 24.49
N SER A 182 16.46 27.65 25.13
CA SER A 182 16.55 28.97 25.74
C SER A 182 17.82 29.08 26.58
N GLN A 183 18.69 30.03 26.23
CA GLN A 183 19.94 30.30 26.95
C GLN A 183 19.70 30.97 28.32
N GLU A 184 18.46 31.10 28.78
CA GLU A 184 18.15 31.56 30.12
C GLU A 184 18.55 30.49 31.13
N LEU A 185 19.82 30.53 31.54
CA LEU A 185 20.26 29.97 32.80
C LEU A 185 19.36 30.55 33.89
N THR A 186 18.53 29.69 34.50
CA THR A 186 17.78 30.02 35.70
C THR A 186 18.74 30.70 36.68
N GLN A 187 18.43 31.92 37.13
CA GLN A 187 19.23 32.60 38.16
C GLN A 187 19.40 31.66 39.37
N GLU A 188 20.64 31.52 39.85
CA GLU A 188 20.95 30.72 41.04
C GLU A 188 19.98 31.06 42.17
N GLY A 189 19.24 30.04 42.62
CA GLY A 189 18.32 30.14 43.76
C GLY A 189 16.82 30.16 43.46
N LYS A 190 16.36 30.09 42.20
CA LYS A 190 14.90 30.03 41.88
C LYS A 190 14.39 28.71 41.29
N GLY A 191 15.24 27.70 41.11
CA GLY A 191 14.79 26.36 40.74
C GLY A 191 14.13 25.66 41.93
N LYS A 192 12.81 25.55 41.95
CA LYS A 192 12.14 24.55 42.80
C LYS A 192 12.39 23.17 42.21
N ALA A 193 13.50 22.54 42.61
CA ALA A 193 13.71 21.12 42.35
C ALA A 193 12.66 20.33 43.14
N GLY A 194 11.70 19.75 42.43
CA GLY A 194 10.81 18.73 42.99
C GLY A 194 11.59 17.43 43.09
N PHE A 195 11.94 17.00 44.29
CA PHE A 195 12.46 15.65 44.53
C PHE A 195 11.31 14.65 44.41
N SER A 196 11.05 14.13 43.22
CA SER A 196 10.30 12.88 43.09
C SER A 196 11.28 11.73 43.26
N VAL A 197 11.09 10.93 44.30
CA VAL A 197 11.84 9.68 44.49
C VAL A 197 11.37 8.70 43.42
N SER A 198 12.16 8.57 42.34
CA SER A 198 11.95 7.51 41.37
C SER A 198 12.53 6.21 41.94
N ASN A 199 11.67 5.28 42.37
CA ASN A 199 12.09 3.93 42.79
C ASN A 199 12.41 3.01 41.60
N TYR A 200 12.62 3.57 40.41
CA TYR A 200 12.93 2.80 39.22
C TYR A 200 14.42 2.51 39.16
N VAL A 201 14.81 1.30 39.56
CA VAL A 201 16.16 0.79 39.36
C VAL A 201 16.26 0.26 37.93
N TYR A 202 17.03 0.95 37.09
CA TYR A 202 17.30 0.52 35.72
C TYR A 202 18.31 -0.63 35.72
N TYR A 203 17.82 -1.85 35.49
CA TYR A 203 18.67 -3.02 35.30
C TYR A 203 18.97 -3.16 33.81
N GLY A 204 20.05 -2.51 33.35
CA GLY A 204 20.47 -2.41 31.95
C GLY A 204 20.86 -3.72 31.23
N LYS A 205 20.13 -4.81 31.44
CA LYS A 205 20.34 -6.13 30.82
C LYS A 205 19.87 -6.23 29.36
N GLN A 206 19.23 -5.20 28.83
CA GLN A 206 18.66 -5.17 27.47
C GLN A 206 19.05 -3.90 26.69
N SER A 207 20.01 -3.11 27.18
CA SER A 207 20.46 -1.91 26.45
C SER A 207 21.47 -2.32 25.38
N GLU A 208 21.11 -2.13 24.11
CA GLU A 208 22.03 -2.27 22.96
C GLU A 208 23.30 -1.41 23.13
N GLY A 209 23.22 -0.32 23.89
CA GLY A 209 24.36 0.60 24.14
C GLY A 209 25.45 0.06 25.07
N ASN A 210 25.20 -1.00 25.82
CA ASN A 210 26.20 -1.59 26.75
C ASN A 210 27.04 -2.69 26.10
N ARG A 211 26.88 -2.94 24.79
CA ARG A 211 27.57 -4.03 24.08
C ARG A 211 29.09 -3.82 23.95
N PHE A 212 29.60 -2.62 24.24
CA PHE A 212 30.99 -2.23 24.02
C PHE A 212 31.75 -1.80 25.28
N ILE A 213 31.12 -1.83 26.47
CA ILE A 213 31.81 -1.52 27.73
C ILE A 213 32.45 -2.81 28.25
N MET A 214 33.78 -2.84 28.29
CA MET A 214 34.56 -3.95 28.86
C MET A 214 34.82 -3.66 30.34
N ASN A 215 34.97 -4.72 31.15
CA ASN A 215 35.19 -4.59 32.60
C ASN A 215 36.51 -3.89 32.99
N ASP A 216 37.41 -3.64 32.02
CA ASP A 216 38.66 -2.92 32.23
C ASP A 216 38.49 -1.39 32.25
N ASP A 217 37.28 -0.88 31.95
CA ASP A 217 36.95 0.56 31.94
C ASP A 217 36.25 1.04 33.23
N LEU A 218 36.19 0.21 34.28
CA LEU A 218 35.48 0.47 35.55
C LEU A 218 36.43 0.58 36.74
#